data_AF-A0A6G6J9I4-F1
#
_entry.id   AF-A0A6G6J9I4-F1
#
_cell.length_a   1.000
_cell.length_b   1.000
_cell.length_c   1.000
_cell.angle_alpha   90.00
_cell.angle_beta   90.00
_cell.angle_gamma   90.00
#
_symmetry.space_group_name_H-M   'P 1'
#
loop_
_entity.id
_entity.type
_entity.pdbx_description
1 polymer ?
#
loop_
_entity_poly.entity_id
_entity_poly.type
_entity_poly.pdbx_seq_one_letter_code
_entity_poly.pdbx_strand_id
1 'polypeptide(L)'
;MAQNHLFDCGAIFVSKGIVHLCGSPAAAHEIFAPLLERHCCGDFGVAGEEIVETNLAVLAHEGEIRSTYLVSLAEDDQPLLMMLTTEVGHHTTRFHLPGE
;
A
#
# COMPACT_ATOMS: atom_id res chain seq x y z
N MET A 1 1.70 4.71 21.57
CA MET A 1 1.13 6.01 21.15
C MET A 1 0.22 5.69 19.98
N ALA A 2 -1.04 6.12 19.97
CA ALA A 2 -1.88 5.92 18.80
C ALA A 2 -1.24 6.68 17.63
N GLN A 3 -0.86 5.99 16.56
CA GLN A 3 -0.48 6.66 15.32
C GLN A 3 -1.73 7.37 14.80
N ASN A 4 -1.64 8.69 14.58
CA ASN A 4 -2.74 9.43 13.97
C ASN A 4 -2.76 9.08 12.48
N HIS A 5 -3.77 8.34 12.05
CA HIS A 5 -4.06 8.15 10.63
C HIS A 5 -4.39 9.51 10.00
N LEU A 6 -3.83 9.77 8.81
CA LEU A 6 -4.12 10.93 7.99
C LEU A 6 -5.40 10.75 7.18
N PHE A 7 -5.75 9.50 6.85
CA PHE A 7 -6.96 9.09 6.15
C PHE A 7 -7.28 7.63 6.49
N ASP A 8 -8.52 7.20 6.24
CA ASP A 8 -8.94 5.84 6.50
C ASP A 8 -8.70 4.92 5.29
N CYS A 9 -8.44 3.65 5.55
CA CYS A 9 -8.32 2.61 4.54
C CYS A 9 -9.31 1.47 4.85
N GLY A 10 -9.75 0.78 3.80
CA GLY A 10 -10.60 -0.40 3.93
C GLY A 10 -9.88 -1.64 4.49
N ALA A 11 -10.59 -2.76 4.53
CA ALA A 11 -9.99 -4.05 4.89
C ALA A 11 -9.21 -4.66 3.73
N ILE A 12 -8.17 -5.43 4.04
CA ILE A 12 -7.38 -6.14 3.05
C ILE A 12 -8.15 -7.36 2.54
N PHE A 13 -8.31 -7.44 1.23
CA PHE A 13 -8.81 -8.60 0.53
C PHE A 13 -7.73 -9.14 -0.42
N VAL A 14 -7.43 -10.43 -0.33
CA VAL A 14 -6.39 -11.08 -1.15
C VAL A 14 -6.99 -12.11 -2.11
N SER A 15 -6.54 -12.09 -3.37
CA SER A 15 -6.97 -13.05 -4.38
C SER A 15 -6.26 -14.41 -4.20
N LYS A 16 -6.75 -15.46 -4.87
CA LYS A 16 -6.06 -16.77 -4.88
C LYS A 16 -4.66 -16.69 -5.49
N GLY A 17 -4.45 -15.83 -6.48
CA GLY A 17 -3.13 -15.63 -7.10
C GLY A 17 -2.14 -15.04 -6.11
N ILE A 18 -2.55 -14.02 -5.36
CA ILE A 18 -1.75 -13.43 -4.28
C ILE A 18 -1.43 -14.45 -3.19
N VAL A 19 -2.41 -15.26 -2.79
CA VAL A 19 -2.20 -16.34 -1.80
C VAL A 19 -1.20 -17.37 -2.31
N HIS A 20 -1.21 -17.69 -3.61
CA HIS A 20 -0.22 -18.58 -4.21
C HIS A 20 1.20 -18.00 -4.11
N LEU A 21 1.39 -16.75 -4.53
CA LEU A 21 2.67 -16.05 -4.49
C LEU A 21 3.22 -15.89 -3.06
N CYS A 22 2.35 -15.65 -2.08
CA CYS A 22 2.74 -15.48 -0.68
C CYS A 22 2.79 -16.81 0.10
N GLY A 23 2.39 -17.93 -0.52
CA GLY A 23 2.29 -19.26 0.11
C GLY A 23 1.07 -19.47 1.02
N SER A 24 0.51 -18.43 1.65
CA SER A 24 -0.72 -18.53 2.46
C SER A 24 -1.45 -17.18 2.62
N PRO A 25 -2.74 -17.19 3.00
CA PRO A 25 -3.44 -15.95 3.35
C PRO A 25 -2.80 -15.21 4.53
N ALA A 26 -2.33 -15.94 5.55
CA ALA A 26 -1.69 -15.36 6.73
C ALA A 26 -0.41 -14.61 6.34
N ALA A 27 0.45 -15.23 5.53
CA ALA A 27 1.67 -14.61 5.03
C ALA A 27 1.38 -13.37 4.17
N ALA A 28 0.34 -13.41 3.33
CA ALA A 28 -0.09 -12.24 2.56
C ALA A 28 -0.51 -11.08 3.48
N HIS A 29 -1.28 -11.36 4.53
CA HIS A 29 -1.66 -10.35 5.52
C HIS A 29 -0.47 -9.79 6.32
N GLU A 30 0.49 -10.64 6.69
CA GLU A 30 1.73 -10.22 7.36
C GLU A 30 2.56 -9.24 6.50
N ILE A 31 2.49 -9.36 5.17
CA ILE A 31 3.16 -8.45 4.24
C ILE A 31 2.36 -7.16 4.03
N PHE A 32 1.05 -7.26 3.76
CA PHE A 32 0.27 -6.11 3.30
C PHE A 32 -0.30 -5.23 4.42
N ALA A 33 -0.63 -5.80 5.59
CA ALA A 33 -1.20 -5.02 6.70
C ALA A 33 -0.28 -3.91 7.20
N PRO A 34 1.03 -4.15 7.41
CA PRO A 34 1.94 -3.08 7.82
C PRO A 34 2.09 -1.98 6.76
N LEU A 35 1.97 -2.31 5.48
CA LEU A 35 2.10 -1.36 4.38
C LEU A 35 0.86 -0.47 4.27
N LEU A 36 -0.32 -1.03 4.52
CA LEU A 36 -1.56 -0.26 4.62
C LEU A 36 -1.53 0.72 5.80
N GLU A 37 -1.03 0.29 6.96
CA GLU A 37 -0.90 1.13 8.15
C GLU A 37 0.10 2.28 7.92
N ARG A 38 1.23 1.98 7.26
CA ARG A 38 2.20 3.02 6.87
C ARG A 38 1.58 4.02 5.89
N HIS A 39 0.86 3.52 4.89
CA HIS A 39 0.17 4.34 3.90
C HIS A 39 -0.81 5.32 4.54
N CYS A 40 -1.70 4.84 5.43
CA CYS A 40 -2.68 5.69 6.10
C CYS A 40 -2.05 6.69 7.09
N CYS A 41 -0.84 6.43 7.57
CA CYS A 41 -0.08 7.35 8.43
C CYS A 41 0.78 8.37 7.65
N GLY A 42 0.76 8.34 6.31
CA GLY A 42 1.54 9.26 5.48
C GLY A 42 2.99 8.84 5.23
N ASP A 43 3.37 7.61 5.58
CA ASP A 43 4.62 7.02 5.12
C ASP A 43 4.40 6.45 3.72
N PHE A 44 4.74 7.24 2.70
CA PHE A 44 4.55 6.87 1.30
C PHE A 44 5.68 5.99 0.73
N GLY A 45 6.57 5.48 1.59
CA GLY A 45 7.63 4.54 1.26
C GLY A 45 8.79 5.17 0.49
N VAL A 46 9.17 4.59 -0.64
CA VAL A 46 10.30 5.04 -1.49
C VAL A 46 9.87 6.03 -2.58
N ALA A 47 8.75 6.71 -2.37
CA ALA A 47 8.23 7.71 -3.29
C ALA A 47 9.20 8.92 -3.39
N GLY A 48 9.30 9.51 -4.59
CA GLY A 48 10.05 10.75 -4.80
C GLY A 48 9.37 11.94 -4.11
N GLU A 49 10.14 12.99 -3.83
CA GLU A 49 9.69 14.19 -3.10
C GLU A 49 8.43 14.81 -3.73
N GLU A 50 8.38 14.95 -5.05
CA GLU A 50 7.21 15.48 -5.77
C GLU A 50 5.92 14.67 -5.53
N ILE A 51 6.03 13.34 -5.41
CA ILE A 51 4.88 12.47 -5.12
C ILE A 51 4.44 12.65 -3.66
N VAL A 52 5.40 12.76 -2.74
CA VAL A 52 5.12 13.02 -1.33
C VAL A 52 4.39 14.36 -1.16
N GLU A 53 4.90 15.42 -1.79
CA GLU A 53 4.27 16.74 -1.78
C GLU A 53 2.86 16.70 -2.38
N THR A 54 2.69 16.01 -3.51
CA THR A 54 1.39 15.84 -4.16
C THR A 54 0.39 15.13 -3.24
N ASN A 55 0.78 13.99 -2.65
CA ASN A 55 -0.07 13.26 -1.70
C ASN A 55 -0.48 14.15 -0.54
N LEU A 56 0.46 14.88 0.06
CA LEU A 56 0.17 15.77 1.19
C LEU A 56 -0.79 16.90 0.80
N ALA A 57 -0.67 17.44 -0.40
CA ALA A 57 -1.55 18.50 -0.90
C ALA A 57 -2.98 18.00 -1.16
N VAL A 58 -3.13 16.79 -1.71
CA VAL A 58 -4.44 16.26 -2.10
C VAL A 58 -5.21 15.58 -0.97
N LEU A 59 -4.56 15.28 0.17
CA LEU A 59 -5.21 14.74 1.37
C LEU A 59 -6.43 15.57 1.80
N ALA A 60 -6.30 16.89 1.81
CA ALA A 60 -7.36 17.81 2.24
C ALA A 60 -8.57 17.86 1.29
N HIS A 61 -8.44 17.29 0.09
CA HIS A 61 -9.45 17.31 -0.96
C HIS A 61 -9.86 15.90 -1.39
N GLU A 62 -9.50 14.89 -0.59
CA GLU A 62 -9.77 13.48 -0.89
C GLU A 62 -9.31 13.08 -2.30
N GLY A 63 -8.19 13.64 -2.77
CA GLY A 63 -7.62 13.25 -4.06
C GLY A 63 -6.94 11.89 -4.00
N GLU A 64 -6.50 11.41 -5.15
CA GLU A 64 -5.80 10.12 -5.25
C GLU A 64 -4.44 10.17 -4.54
N ILE A 65 -4.14 9.15 -3.72
CA ILE A 65 -2.89 9.03 -2.97
C ILE A 65 -2.11 7.82 -3.47
N ARG A 66 -0.81 7.99 -3.70
CA ARG A 66 0.07 6.93 -4.22
C ARG A 66 1.22 6.63 -3.28
N SER A 67 1.55 5.37 -3.07
CA SER A 67 2.73 4.98 -2.28
C SER A 67 3.47 3.85 -2.94
N THR A 68 4.77 3.76 -2.69
CA THR A 68 5.62 2.72 -3.27
C THR A 68 6.47 2.08 -2.18
N TYR A 69 6.45 0.76 -2.09
CA TYR A 69 7.19 0.00 -1.09
C TYR A 69 7.98 -1.12 -1.74
N LEU A 70 9.12 -1.47 -1.14
CA LEU A 70 9.84 -2.68 -1.49
C LEU A 70 9.31 -3.83 -0.62
N VAL A 71 8.91 -4.92 -1.26
CA VAL A 71 8.41 -6.13 -0.60
C VAL A 71 9.18 -7.35 -1.07
N SER A 72 9.49 -8.25 -0.15
CA SER A 72 10.06 -9.55 -0.48
C SER A 72 8.96 -10.60 -0.40
N LEU A 73 8.67 -11.23 -1.53
CA LEU A 73 7.76 -12.38 -1.58
C LEU A 73 8.56 -13.67 -1.44
N ALA A 74 7.88 -14.77 -1.06
CA ALA A 74 8.55 -16.04 -0.79
C ALA A 74 9.21 -16.65 -2.04
N GLU A 75 8.70 -16.34 -3.23
CA GLU A 75 9.17 -16.90 -4.51
C GLU A 75 10.23 -16.04 -5.21
N ASP A 76 10.54 -14.85 -4.69
CA ASP A 76 11.44 -13.90 -5.35
C ASP A 76 12.80 -13.77 -4.66
N ASP A 77 13.88 -13.89 -5.45
CA ASP A 77 15.25 -13.68 -5.00
C ASP A 77 15.61 -12.20 -4.76
N GLN A 78 14.74 -11.27 -5.19
CA GLN A 78 14.94 -9.82 -5.07
C GLN A 78 13.66 -9.13 -4.58
N PRO A 79 13.77 -8.02 -3.83
CA PRO A 79 12.60 -7.23 -3.46
C PRO A 79 11.88 -6.68 -4.70
N LEU A 80 10.56 -6.82 -4.72
CA LEU A 80 9.69 -6.23 -5.72
C LEU A 80 9.25 -4.82 -5.30
N LEU A 81 9.10 -3.94 -6.28
CA LEU A 81 8.46 -2.64 -6.08
C LEU A 81 6.94 -2.80 -6.16
N MET A 82 6.25 -2.64 -5.04
CA MET A 82 4.80 -2.67 -4.97
C MET A 82 4.27 -1.24 -4.85
N MET A 83 3.21 -0.93 -5.58
CA MET A 83 2.52 0.36 -5.49
C MET A 83 1.20 0.19 -4.75
N LEU A 84 0.88 1.14 -3.87
CA LEU A 84 -0.46 1.30 -3.30
C LEU A 84 -1.10 2.54 -3.91
N THR A 85 -2.37 2.44 -4.25
CA THR A 85 -3.17 3.59 -4.71
C THR A 85 -4.48 3.64 -3.96
N THR A 86 -4.73 4.76 -3.29
CA THR A 86 -6.02 5.10 -2.72
C THR A 86 -6.73 6.06 -3.68
N GLU A 87 -7.89 5.66 -4.19
CA GLU A 87 -8.64 6.43 -5.18
C GLU A 87 -9.19 7.74 -4.60
N VAL A 88 -9.62 8.63 -5.49
CA VAL A 88 -10.37 9.85 -5.11
C VAL A 88 -11.59 9.48 -4.26
N GLY A 89 -11.83 10.22 -3.18
CA GLY A 89 -12.85 9.94 -2.16
C GLY A 89 -12.40 8.93 -1.10
N HIS A 90 -11.19 8.37 -1.22
CA HIS A 90 -10.57 7.44 -0.26
C HIS A 90 -11.42 6.19 0.08
N HIS A 91 -12.31 5.80 -0.83
CA HIS A 91 -13.20 4.64 -0.62
C HIS A 91 -12.53 3.30 -0.92
N THR A 92 -11.52 3.30 -1.78
CA THR A 92 -10.84 2.09 -2.25
C THR A 92 -9.33 2.29 -2.22
N THR A 93 -8.62 1.34 -1.64
CA THR A 93 -7.17 1.22 -1.72
C THR A 93 -6.80 -0.07 -2.43
N ARG A 94 -5.88 -0.01 -3.39
CA ARG A 94 -5.39 -1.16 -4.16
C ARG A 94 -3.90 -1.35 -3.98
N PHE A 95 -3.49 -2.60 -3.89
CA PHE A 95 -2.10 -3.03 -3.99
C PHE A 95 -1.83 -3.45 -5.43
N HIS A 96 -0.71 -3.01 -5.98
CA HIS A 96 -0.27 -3.28 -7.34
C HIS A 96 1.09 -3.96 -7.27
N LEU A 97 1.13 -5.24 -7.64
CA LEU A 97 2.37 -5.98 -7.82
C LEU A 97 2.83 -5.90 -9.29
N PRO A 98 4.15 -5.93 -9.56
CA PRO A 98 4.66 -5.97 -10.92
C PRO A 98 4.13 -7.19 -11.68
N GLY A 99 3.54 -6.99 -12.86
CA GLY A 99 3.05 -8.07 -13.72
C GLY A 99 1.53 -8.34 -13.66
N GLU A 100 0.78 -7.62 -12.81
CA GLU A 100 -0.68 -7.47 -12.94
C GLU A 100 -1.09 -6.31 -13.85
#